data_AF-A0A3M7LDL2-F1
#
_entry.id   AF-A0A3M7LDL2-F1
#
_cell.length_a   1.000
_cell.length_b   1.000
_cell.length_c   1.000
_cell.angle_alpha   90.00
_cell.angle_beta   90.00
_cell.angle_gamma   90.00
#
_symmetry.space_group_name_H-M   'P 1'
#
loop_
_entity.id
_entity.type
_entity.pdbx_description
1 polymer ?
#
loop_
_entity_poly.entity_id
_entity_poly.type
_entity_poly.pdbx_seq_one_letter_code
_entity_poly.pdbx_strand_id
1 'polypeptide(L)'
;MKSIVFPLKNKKNEIISFYFRSIVNDDKVTHFYLKNRSGIYPTYPKSDTKKLILTEAIIDAASFLQIKKIAENYSIISCFGTNGLNDEILQVIKELKELEEIIFCFDNDDAGKKAVKKFEDFKNYKLSTVEMDLGYN
;
A
#
# COMPACT_ATOMS: atom_id res chain seq x y z
N MET A 1 17.28 14.80 -9.63
CA MET A 1 15.91 14.25 -9.70
C MET A 1 14.97 15.23 -9.02
N LYS A 2 13.93 15.73 -9.71
CA LYS A 2 12.87 16.54 -9.08
C LYS A 2 11.72 15.58 -8.72
N SER A 3 11.38 15.49 -7.45
CA SER A 3 10.42 14.50 -6.97
C SER A 3 9.58 14.99 -5.80
N ILE A 4 8.41 14.39 -5.65
CA ILE A 4 7.64 14.39 -4.41
C ILE A 4 8.15 13.22 -3.56
N VAL A 5 8.36 13.48 -2.26
CA VAL A 5 8.96 12.51 -1.33
C VAL A 5 7.93 12.05 -0.31
N PHE A 6 7.86 10.75 -0.08
CA PHE A 6 6.99 10.14 0.90
C PHE A 6 7.83 9.33 1.90
N PRO A 7 7.67 9.57 3.22
CA PRO A 7 8.41 8.84 4.24
C PRO A 7 7.82 7.45 4.49
N LEU A 8 8.68 6.44 4.58
CA LEU A 8 8.33 5.11 5.09
C LEU A 8 8.69 5.04 6.57
N LYS A 9 7.82 4.44 7.36
CA LYS A 9 7.95 4.43 8.81
C LYS A 9 8.09 3.03 9.37
N ASN A 10 8.76 2.90 10.51
CA ASN A 10 8.79 1.66 11.30
C ASN A 10 7.58 1.58 12.26
N LYS A 11 7.50 0.50 13.05
CA LYS A 11 6.46 0.29 14.07
C LYS A 11 6.40 1.39 15.14
N LYS A 12 7.53 2.08 15.39
CA LYS A 12 7.63 3.21 16.32
C LYS A 12 7.23 4.54 15.68
N ASN A 13 6.72 4.53 14.44
CA ASN A 13 6.37 5.70 13.65
C ASN A 13 7.57 6.62 13.33
N GLU A 14 8.79 6.09 13.41
CA GLU A 14 10.03 6.78 13.01
C GLU A 14 10.25 6.64 11.51
N ILE A 15 10.71 7.70 10.84
CA ILE A 15 11.02 7.69 9.41
C ILE A 15 12.33 6.94 9.20
N ILE A 16 12.29 5.84 8.44
CA ILE A 16 13.45 4.95 8.23
C ILE A 16 13.84 4.79 6.77
N SER A 17 12.98 5.21 5.84
CA SER A 17 13.25 5.16 4.41
C SER A 17 12.36 6.16 3.67
N PHE A 18 12.60 6.30 2.36
CA PHE A 18 11.88 7.23 1.51
C PHE A 18 11.53 6.59 0.17
N TYR A 19 10.38 6.98 -0.34
CA TYR A 19 9.95 6.80 -1.72
C TYR A 19 9.91 8.16 -2.42
N PHE A 20 10.31 8.18 -3.68
CA PHE A 20 10.34 9.37 -4.52
C PHE A 20 9.52 9.12 -5.78
N ARG A 21 8.53 9.98 -6.02
CA ARG A 21 7.79 10.03 -7.28
C ARG A 21 8.36 11.15 -8.14
N SER A 22 8.92 10.84 -9.30
CA SER A 22 9.38 11.86 -10.25
C SER A 22 8.21 12.74 -10.70
N ILE A 23 8.47 14.04 -10.82
CA ILE A 23 7.54 15.03 -11.39
C ILE A 23 7.99 15.51 -12.78
N VAL A 24 9.04 14.91 -13.34
CA VAL A 24 9.56 15.21 -14.68
C VAL A 24 9.14 14.07 -15.61
N ASN A 25 8.55 14.40 -16.75
CA ASN A 25 7.97 13.43 -17.69
C ASN A 25 8.98 12.93 -18.74
N ASP A 26 10.27 13.02 -18.44
CA ASP A 26 11.36 12.65 -19.37
C ASP A 26 11.94 11.26 -19.06
N ASP A 27 11.62 10.70 -17.89
CA ASP A 27 12.12 9.40 -17.45
C ASP A 27 11.09 8.29 -17.71
N LYS A 28 11.55 7.17 -18.29
CA LYS A 28 10.74 5.93 -18.41
C LYS A 28 10.36 5.33 -17.05
N VAL A 29 11.00 5.77 -15.96
CA VAL A 29 10.77 5.29 -14.59
C VAL A 29 10.35 6.47 -13.73
N THR A 30 9.16 6.39 -13.15
CA THR A 30 8.61 7.46 -12.31
C THR A 30 8.65 7.14 -10.82
N HIS A 31 8.89 5.87 -10.44
CA HIS A 31 8.92 5.38 -9.07
C HIS A 31 10.36 5.05 -8.63
N PHE A 32 10.84 5.68 -7.56
CA PHE A 32 12.18 5.45 -7.01
C PHE A 32 12.14 5.12 -5.52
N TYR A 33 12.90 4.10 -5.14
CA TYR A 33 13.03 3.64 -3.76
C TYR A 33 14.50 3.63 -3.36
N LEU A 34 14.80 3.92 -2.09
CA LEU A 34 16.16 3.74 -1.57
C LEU A 34 16.59 2.26 -1.66
N LYS A 35 17.90 2.04 -1.84
CA LYS A 35 18.48 0.70 -1.70
C LYS A 35 18.19 0.17 -0.30
N ASN A 36 17.81 -1.10 -0.21
CA ASN A 36 17.42 -1.75 1.05
C ASN A 36 16.25 -1.06 1.76
N ARG A 37 15.27 -0.54 1.00
CA ARG A 37 14.07 0.07 1.58
C ARG A 37 13.41 -0.88 2.60
N SER A 38 12.91 -0.31 3.67
CA SER A 38 12.05 -0.95 4.64
C SER A 38 11.03 0.07 5.16
N GLY A 39 10.04 -0.42 5.91
CA GLY A 39 9.01 0.41 6.51
C GLY A 39 7.74 0.46 5.67
N ILE A 40 6.69 0.93 6.33
CA ILE A 40 5.32 0.96 5.83
C ILE A 40 4.91 2.41 5.55
N TYR A 41 4.18 2.60 4.45
CA TYR A 41 3.47 3.85 4.17
C TYR A 41 1.95 3.64 4.31
N PRO A 42 1.23 4.62 4.90
CA PRO A 42 1.73 5.84 5.55
C PRO A 42 2.29 5.60 6.97
N THR A 43 1.86 4.50 7.60
CA THR A 43 2.27 4.07 8.93
C THR A 43 1.81 2.64 9.16
N TYR A 44 2.30 2.01 10.22
CA TYR A 44 1.79 0.73 10.67
C TYR A 44 0.35 0.89 11.19
N PRO A 45 -0.60 0.02 10.79
CA PRO A 45 -1.98 0.07 11.26
C PRO A 45 -2.09 -0.08 12.77
N LYS A 46 -3.13 0.50 13.36
CA LYS A 46 -3.45 0.31 14.78
C LYS A 46 -3.92 -1.13 15.02
N SER A 47 -3.71 -1.64 16.24
CA SER A 47 -4.09 -3.01 16.61
C SER A 47 -5.60 -3.29 16.54
N ASP A 48 -6.42 -2.24 16.65
CA ASP A 48 -7.89 -2.28 16.54
C ASP A 48 -8.39 -2.14 15.08
N THR A 49 -7.50 -2.21 14.10
CA THR A 49 -7.86 -2.17 12.67
C THR A 49 -8.76 -3.35 12.31
N LYS A 50 -9.98 -3.04 11.88
CA LYS A 50 -10.95 -4.02 11.35
C LYS A 50 -10.95 -4.12 9.83
N LYS A 51 -10.61 -3.03 9.15
CA LYS A 51 -10.63 -2.94 7.68
C LYS A 51 -9.32 -2.35 7.19
N LEU A 52 -8.66 -3.07 6.29
CA LEU A 52 -7.38 -2.69 5.73
C LEU A 52 -7.51 -2.53 4.21
N ILE A 53 -7.12 -1.37 3.69
CA ILE A 53 -6.96 -1.13 2.27
C ILE A 53 -5.49 -1.37 1.90
N LEU A 54 -5.27 -2.22 0.91
CA LEU A 54 -3.98 -2.44 0.27
C LEU A 54 -3.97 -1.79 -1.10
N THR A 55 -3.04 -0.88 -1.31
CA THR A 55 -2.85 -0.17 -2.59
C THR A 55 -1.58 -0.63 -3.28
N GLU A 56 -1.52 -0.52 -4.60
CA GLU A 56 -0.37 -1.01 -5.36
C GLU A 56 0.87 -0.14 -5.16
N ALA A 57 0.68 1.19 -5.12
CA ALA A 57 1.76 2.15 -4.93
C ALA A 57 1.43 3.24 -3.92
N ILE A 58 2.48 3.91 -3.46
CA ILE A 58 2.41 4.92 -2.40
C ILE A 58 1.55 6.12 -2.81
N ILE A 59 1.51 6.43 -4.11
CA ILE A 59 0.71 7.54 -4.62
C ILE A 59 -0.80 7.26 -4.53
N ASP A 60 -1.20 6.00 -4.64
CA ASP A 60 -2.60 5.59 -4.53
C ASP A 60 -3.02 5.65 -3.07
N ALA A 61 -2.19 5.14 -2.15
CA ALA A 61 -2.38 5.30 -0.71
C ALA A 61 -2.50 6.78 -0.33
N ALA A 62 -1.61 7.63 -0.86
CA ALA A 62 -1.65 9.07 -0.63
C ALA A 62 -2.94 9.72 -1.16
N SER A 63 -3.50 9.21 -2.25
CA SER A 63 -4.78 9.66 -2.80
C SER A 63 -5.95 9.28 -1.88
N PHE A 64 -5.99 8.03 -1.38
CA PHE A 64 -7.00 7.59 -0.42
C PHE A 64 -6.95 8.36 0.90
N LEU A 65 -5.75 8.69 1.39
CA LEU A 65 -5.56 9.47 2.61
C LEU A 65 -6.16 10.88 2.54
N GLN A 66 -6.34 11.44 1.34
CA GLN A 66 -6.98 12.75 1.15
C GLN A 66 -8.51 12.67 1.30
N ILE A 67 -9.09 11.47 1.23
CA ILE A 67 -10.53 11.26 1.40
C ILE A 67 -10.81 11.02 2.89
N LYS A 68 -11.27 12.06 3.60
CA LYS A 68 -11.50 12.04 5.06
C LYS A 68 -12.25 10.79 5.54
N LYS A 69 -13.36 10.44 4.88
CA LYS A 69 -14.16 9.26 5.24
C LYS A 69 -13.35 7.96 5.15
N ILE A 70 -12.40 7.86 4.23
CA ILE A 70 -11.55 6.68 4.10
C ILE A 70 -10.47 6.70 5.19
N ALA A 71 -9.76 7.82 5.34
CA ALA A 71 -8.71 7.97 6.33
C ALA A 71 -9.18 7.77 7.80
N GLU A 72 -10.44 8.06 8.09
CA GLU A 72 -11.03 7.88 9.44
C GLU A 72 -11.55 6.47 9.71
N ASN A 73 -11.93 5.71 8.67
CA ASN A 73 -12.63 4.43 8.83
C ASN A 73 -11.80 3.20 8.40
N TYR A 74 -10.69 3.41 7.71
CA TYR A 74 -9.86 2.35 7.16
C TYR A 74 -8.39 2.60 7.50
N SER A 75 -7.70 1.54 7.88
CA SER A 75 -6.24 1.56 7.79
C SER A 75 -5.83 1.35 6.33
N ILE A 76 -4.74 1.97 5.92
CA ILE A 76 -4.22 1.89 4.55
C ILE A 76 -2.77 1.41 4.64
N ILE A 77 -2.37 0.48 3.79
CA ILE A 77 -0.96 0.15 3.54
C ILE A 77 -0.72 0.24 2.04
N SER A 78 0.39 0.87 1.66
CA SER A 78 0.92 0.75 0.31
C SER A 78 1.79 -0.48 0.17
N CYS A 79 1.51 -1.26 -0.86
CA CYS A 79 2.46 -2.21 -1.43
C CYS A 79 3.48 -1.47 -2.32
N PHE A 80 4.38 -2.23 -2.92
CA PHE A 80 5.46 -1.72 -3.75
C PHE A 80 5.43 -2.34 -5.15
N GLY A 81 4.31 -2.18 -5.84
CA GLY A 81 4.01 -2.82 -7.14
C GLY A 81 3.56 -4.27 -7.01
N THR A 82 3.58 -4.98 -8.13
CA THR A 82 2.98 -6.31 -8.32
C THR A 82 3.61 -7.45 -7.49
N ASN A 83 4.86 -7.27 -7.01
CA ASN A 83 5.52 -8.16 -6.03
C ASN A 83 5.66 -7.49 -4.65
N GLY A 84 4.84 -6.47 -4.40
CA GLY A 84 4.99 -5.53 -3.28
C GLY A 84 4.47 -6.02 -1.94
N LEU A 85 3.67 -7.09 -1.90
CA LEU A 85 3.31 -7.82 -0.69
C LEU A 85 4.53 -8.59 -0.18
N ASN A 86 5.40 -7.88 0.53
CA ASN A 86 6.60 -8.45 1.13
C ASN A 86 6.33 -9.02 2.53
N ASP A 87 7.33 -9.70 3.09
CA ASP A 87 7.23 -10.33 4.42
C ASP A 87 6.91 -9.32 5.54
N GLU A 88 7.39 -8.08 5.44
CA GLU A 88 7.08 -7.02 6.41
C GLU A 88 5.59 -6.71 6.43
N ILE A 89 4.96 -6.52 5.26
CA ILE A 89 3.51 -6.27 5.16
C ILE A 89 2.71 -7.50 5.59
N LEU A 90 3.11 -8.70 5.19
CA LEU A 90 2.44 -9.94 5.59
C LEU A 90 2.46 -10.13 7.12
N GLN A 91 3.60 -9.85 7.74
CA GLN A 91 3.74 -9.93 9.19
C GLN A 91 2.85 -8.89 9.90
N VAL A 92 2.77 -7.66 9.37
CA VAL A 92 1.85 -6.65 9.90
C VAL A 92 0.41 -7.13 9.86
N ILE A 93 -0.03 -7.67 8.73
CA ILE A 93 -1.41 -8.17 8.58
C ILE A 93 -1.70 -9.30 9.57
N LYS A 94 -0.75 -10.24 9.75
CA LYS A 94 -0.88 -11.35 10.72
C LYS A 94 -0.99 -10.90 12.17
N GLU A 95 -0.45 -9.73 12.51
CA GLU A 95 -0.52 -9.16 13.87
C GLU A 95 -1.86 -8.45 14.16
N LEU A 96 -2.67 -8.14 13.14
CA LEU A 96 -3.97 -7.48 13.29
C LEU A 96 -5.07 -8.48 13.67
N LYS A 97 -5.19 -8.74 14.98
CA LYS A 97 -6.13 -9.71 15.54
C LYS A 97 -7.61 -9.37 15.30
N GLU A 98 -7.92 -8.09 15.17
CA GLU A 98 -9.29 -7.59 14.94
C GLU A 98 -9.60 -7.41 13.45
N LEU A 99 -8.69 -7.80 12.55
CA LEU A 99 -8.88 -7.60 11.12
C LEU A 99 -9.98 -8.53 10.59
N GLU A 100 -10.98 -7.93 9.95
CA GLU A 100 -12.14 -8.62 9.39
C GLU A 100 -12.11 -8.60 7.85
N GLU A 101 -11.64 -7.49 7.26
CA GLU A 101 -11.70 -7.27 5.81
C GLU A 101 -10.39 -6.69 5.26
N ILE A 102 -9.91 -7.27 4.16
CA ILE A 102 -8.83 -6.74 3.33
C ILE A 102 -9.40 -6.33 1.97
N ILE A 103 -9.14 -5.08 1.59
CA ILE A 103 -9.63 -4.46 0.36
C ILE A 103 -8.44 -4.19 -0.55
N PHE A 104 -8.40 -4.84 -1.70
CA PHE A 104 -7.35 -4.67 -2.71
C PHE A 104 -7.76 -3.57 -3.69
N CYS A 105 -6.99 -2.50 -3.72
CA CYS A 105 -7.08 -1.40 -4.68
C CYS A 105 -5.84 -1.44 -5.59
N PHE A 106 -5.74 -2.50 -6.39
CA PHE A 106 -4.65 -2.71 -7.36
C PHE A 106 -5.16 -2.47 -8.78
N ASP A 107 -4.25 -2.26 -9.71
CA ASP A 107 -4.60 -2.18 -11.12
C ASP A 107 -5.12 -3.54 -11.62
N ASN A 108 -6.09 -3.54 -12.55
CA ASN A 108 -6.77 -4.75 -13.01
C ASN A 108 -5.96 -5.57 -14.03
N ASP A 109 -4.65 -5.40 -14.04
CA ASP A 109 -3.75 -6.15 -14.90
C ASP A 109 -3.56 -7.59 -14.37
N ASP A 110 -2.92 -8.42 -15.18
CA ASP A 110 -2.69 -9.82 -14.81
C ASP A 110 -1.83 -9.96 -13.54
N ALA A 111 -1.05 -8.94 -13.21
CA ALA A 111 -0.12 -8.95 -12.11
C ALA A 111 -0.83 -8.59 -10.79
N GLY A 112 -1.73 -7.61 -10.78
CA GLY A 112 -2.65 -7.33 -9.69
C GLY A 112 -3.54 -8.54 -9.37
N LYS A 113 -4.10 -9.20 -10.40
CA LYS A 113 -4.88 -10.44 -10.24
C LYS A 113 -4.06 -11.60 -9.67
N LYS A 114 -2.78 -11.71 -10.03
CA LYS A 114 -1.86 -12.73 -9.49
C LYS A 114 -1.43 -12.43 -8.07
N ALA A 115 -1.24 -11.16 -7.73
CA ALA A 115 -1.00 -10.74 -6.35
C ALA A 115 -2.13 -11.28 -5.48
N VAL A 116 -3.39 -11.08 -5.89
CA VAL A 116 -4.61 -11.59 -5.24
C VAL A 116 -4.70 -13.13 -5.12
N LYS A 117 -3.88 -13.89 -5.87
CA LYS A 117 -3.91 -15.36 -5.86
C LYS A 117 -2.89 -16.02 -4.93
N LYS A 118 -1.88 -15.31 -4.40
CA LYS A 118 -0.87 -15.86 -3.44
C LYS A 118 -1.43 -16.12 -2.01
N PHE A 119 -2.73 -16.36 -1.89
CA PHE A 119 -3.58 -15.93 -0.77
C PHE A 119 -3.91 -16.99 0.27
N GLU A 120 -3.07 -18.00 0.44
CA GLU A 120 -3.31 -18.96 1.54
C GLU A 120 -3.33 -18.28 2.90
N ASP A 121 -2.51 -17.24 3.08
CA ASP A 121 -2.40 -16.45 4.31
C ASP A 121 -3.64 -15.59 4.61
N PHE A 122 -4.52 -15.36 3.63
CA PHE A 122 -5.67 -14.46 3.78
C PHE A 122 -7.03 -15.15 3.76
N LYS A 123 -7.07 -16.49 3.75
CA LYS A 123 -8.31 -17.30 3.71
C LYS A 123 -9.29 -17.00 4.85
N ASN A 124 -8.83 -16.43 5.96
CA ASN A 124 -9.64 -16.12 7.14
C ASN A 124 -10.30 -14.74 7.10
N TYR A 125 -9.96 -13.89 6.12
CA TYR A 125 -10.49 -12.54 6.01
C TYR A 125 -11.51 -12.44 4.90
N LYS A 126 -12.46 -11.51 5.04
CA LYS A 126 -13.25 -11.07 3.89
C LYS A 126 -12.32 -10.36 2.91
N LEU A 127 -12.35 -10.76 1.64
CA LEU A 127 -11.56 -10.16 0.58
C LEU A 127 -12.48 -9.38 -0.35
N SER A 128 -12.16 -8.10 -0.56
CA SER A 128 -12.84 -7.22 -1.50
C SER A 128 -11.82 -6.66 -2.49
N THR A 129 -12.23 -6.39 -3.72
CA THR A 129 -11.40 -5.70 -4.71
C THR A 129 -12.15 -4.47 -5.21
N VAL A 130 -11.44 -3.35 -5.32
CA VAL A 130 -11.97 -2.11 -5.90
C VAL A 130 -11.08 -1.73 -7.07
N GLU A 131 -11.70 -1.54 -8.23
CA GLU A 131 -11.00 -1.04 -9.41
C GLU A 131 -10.78 0.46 -9.25
N MET A 132 -9.52 0.89 -9.37
CA MET A 132 -9.19 2.30 -9.46
C MET A 132 -9.24 2.71 -10.94
N ASP A 133 -10.33 3.35 -11.35
CA ASP A 133 -10.32 4.09 -12.62
C ASP A 133 -9.54 5.38 -12.41
N LEU A 134 -8.23 5.32 -12.70
CA LEU A 134 -7.33 6.46 -12.56
C LEU A 134 -7.52 7.52 -13.66
N GLY A 135 -8.50 7.36 -14.57
CA GLY A 135 -8.94 8.42 -15.48
C GLY A 135 -7.89 8.91 -16.48
N TYR A 136 -6.80 8.16 -16.69
CA TYR A 136 -5.83 8.47 -17.75
C TYR A 136 -6.33 7.89 -19.08
N ASN A 137 -7.23 8.63 -19.75
CA ASN A 137 -7.44 8.54 -21.19
C ASN A 137 -6.56 9.60 -21.89
#